data_AF-A0A328N7U2-F1
#
_entry.id   AF-A0A328N7U2-F1
#
_cell.length_a   1.000
_cell.length_b   1.000
_cell.length_c   1.000
_cell.angle_alpha   90.00
_cell.angle_beta   90.00
_cell.angle_gamma   90.00
#
_symmetry.space_group_name_H-M   'P 1'
#
loop_
_entity.id
_entity.type
_entity.pdbx_description
1 polymer ?
#
loop_
_entity_poly.entity_id
_entity_poly.type
_entity_poly.pdbx_seq_one_letter_code
_entity_poly.pdbx_strand_id
1 'polypeptide(L)'
;MDALYRRMPVDRLRVPAADFAAVLNDAAARFAADRSDRFAAGALACAQWIAGITGDHPIRDGREPCTVEGMESCQMLADAVVYEMPHAPSGIDQRWALGVAGMVSWAHGAARRPPVSIDSHRAA
;
A
#
# COMPACT_ATOMS: atom_id res chain seq x y z
N MET A 1 14.28 6.78 -21.00
CA MET A 1 13.45 5.85 -20.20
C MET A 1 12.61 6.71 -19.30
N ASP A 2 11.36 6.87 -19.70
CA ASP A 2 10.42 7.81 -19.10
C ASP A 2 10.23 7.51 -17.62
N ALA A 3 10.11 8.59 -16.84
CA ALA A 3 9.69 8.56 -15.45
C ALA A 3 8.31 7.89 -15.38
N LEU A 4 8.29 6.56 -15.24
CA LEU A 4 7.13 5.76 -14.91
C LEU A 4 6.43 6.47 -13.77
N TYR A 5 5.23 6.98 -14.07
CA TYR A 5 4.47 7.90 -13.25
C TYR A 5 4.17 7.28 -11.88
N ARG A 6 5.07 7.45 -10.92
CA ARG A 6 4.75 7.24 -9.51
C ARG A 6 3.62 8.19 -9.16
N ARG A 7 2.43 7.66 -8.90
CA ARG A 7 1.28 8.47 -8.50
C ARG A 7 1.39 8.98 -7.06
N MET A 8 2.32 8.42 -6.28
CA MET A 8 2.74 8.91 -4.97
C MET A 8 4.24 9.25 -4.94
N PRO A 9 4.66 10.43 -5.43
CA PRO A 9 5.98 10.95 -5.15
C PRO A 9 5.94 11.74 -3.82
N VAL A 10 6.84 11.42 -2.89
CA VAL A 10 6.98 12.10 -1.59
C VAL A 10 7.15 13.62 -1.76
N ASP A 11 7.91 13.99 -2.79
CA ASP A 11 8.29 15.35 -3.20
C ASP A 11 7.25 16.03 -4.12
N ARG A 12 6.13 15.38 -4.43
CA ARG A 12 5.02 15.98 -5.22
C ARG A 12 3.68 15.96 -4.51
N LEU A 13 3.68 15.74 -3.20
CA LEU A 13 2.47 15.91 -2.39
C LEU A 13 2.02 17.38 -2.47
N ARG A 14 0.76 17.59 -2.87
CA ARG A 14 0.11 18.92 -2.89
C ARG A 14 -0.35 19.38 -1.50
N VAL A 15 -0.07 18.58 -0.48
CA VAL A 15 -0.42 18.78 0.92
C VAL A 15 0.85 18.66 1.76
N PRO A 16 0.94 19.32 2.92
CA PRO A 16 2.06 19.15 3.83
C PRO A 16 2.25 17.68 4.20
N ALA A 17 3.50 17.22 4.23
CA ALA A 17 3.83 15.81 4.51
C ALA A 17 3.28 15.35 5.88
N ALA A 18 3.26 16.24 6.88
CA ALA A 18 2.70 15.96 8.20
C ALA A 18 1.19 15.67 8.15
N ASP A 19 0.43 16.45 7.39
CA ASP A 19 -1.02 16.28 7.26
C ASP A 19 -1.34 15.00 6.48
N PHE A 20 -0.56 14.72 5.43
CA PHE A 20 -0.67 13.48 4.67
C PHE A 20 -0.39 12.25 5.54
N ALA A 21 0.68 12.29 6.34
CA ALA A 21 1.01 11.24 7.28
C ALA A 21 -0.07 11.09 8.36
N ALA A 22 -0.62 12.18 8.87
CA ALA A 22 -1.70 12.14 9.87
C ALA A 22 -2.95 11.43 9.33
N VAL A 23 -3.40 11.76 8.11
CA VAL A 23 -4.57 11.12 7.48
C VAL A 23 -4.33 9.64 7.24
N LEU A 24 -3.17 9.27 6.69
CA LEU A 24 -2.85 7.86 6.43
C LEU A 24 -2.69 7.06 7.73
N ASN A 25 -2.07 7.63 8.75
CA ASN A 25 -1.91 6.96 10.05
C ASN A 25 -3.25 6.76 10.76
N ASP A 26 -4.15 7.76 10.73
CA ASP A 26 -5.50 7.63 11.28
C ASP A 26 -6.32 6.56 10.53
N ALA A 27 -6.28 6.57 9.20
CA ALA A 27 -6.92 5.52 8.40
C ALA A 27 -6.34 4.13 8.72
N ALA A 28 -5.01 3.98 8.72
CA ALA A 28 -4.35 2.72 9.03
C ALA A 28 -4.70 2.21 10.44
N ALA A 29 -4.76 3.10 11.44
CA ALA A 29 -5.15 2.74 12.80
C ALA A 29 -6.61 2.23 12.88
N ARG A 30 -7.55 2.89 12.17
CA ARG A 30 -8.96 2.46 12.11
C ARG A 30 -9.09 1.07 11.50
N PHE A 31 -8.44 0.82 10.36
CA PHE A 31 -8.48 -0.48 9.68
C PHE A 31 -7.61 -1.55 10.35
N ALA A 32 -6.63 -1.18 11.18
CA ALA A 32 -5.90 -2.13 12.03
C ALA A 32 -6.74 -2.59 13.23
N ALA A 33 -7.53 -1.68 13.82
CA ALA A 33 -8.46 -1.99 14.91
C ALA A 33 -9.66 -2.81 14.41
N ASP A 34 -10.15 -2.52 13.22
CA ASP A 34 -11.23 -3.27 12.57
C ASP A 34 -10.67 -4.39 11.67
N ARG A 35 -10.61 -5.60 12.22
CA ARG A 35 -10.13 -6.79 11.49
C ARG A 35 -11.01 -7.21 10.30
N SER A 36 -12.18 -6.60 10.11
CA SER A 36 -13.12 -7.00 9.07
C SER A 36 -12.64 -6.66 7.66
N ASP A 37 -11.82 -5.61 7.49
CA ASP A 37 -11.33 -5.18 6.17
C ASP A 37 -9.80 -5.27 6.04
N ARG A 38 -9.33 -6.53 5.95
CA ARG A 38 -7.92 -6.85 5.70
C ARG A 38 -7.39 -6.27 4.39
N PHE A 39 -8.25 -6.10 3.39
CA PHE A 39 -7.87 -5.51 2.10
C PHE A 39 -7.50 -4.04 2.25
N ALA A 40 -8.38 -3.24 2.87
CA ALA A 40 -8.10 -1.82 3.11
C ALA A 40 -6.87 -1.64 4.01
N ALA A 41 -6.72 -2.48 5.04
CA ALA A 41 -5.56 -2.44 5.93
C ALA A 41 -4.24 -2.69 5.17
N GLY A 42 -4.19 -3.71 4.29
CA GLY A 42 -3.02 -4.01 3.47
C GLY A 42 -2.71 -2.90 2.46
N ALA A 43 -3.74 -2.33 1.83
CA ALA A 43 -3.60 -1.21 0.91
C ALA A 43 -3.01 0.04 1.61
N LEU A 44 -3.47 0.35 2.82
CA LEU A 44 -2.99 1.51 3.59
C LEU A 44 -1.58 1.31 4.14
N ALA A 45 -1.25 0.11 4.63
CA ALA A 45 0.12 -0.21 5.05
C ALA A 45 1.11 -0.05 3.88
N CYS A 46 0.72 -0.52 2.69
CA CYS A 46 1.51 -0.31 1.48
C CYS A 46 1.62 1.18 1.10
N ALA A 47 0.55 1.95 1.22
CA ALA A 47 0.60 3.40 0.97
C ALA A 47 1.55 4.13 1.93
N GLN A 48 1.54 3.79 3.22
CA GLN A 48 2.48 4.35 4.20
C GLN A 48 3.94 4.03 3.85
N TRP A 49 4.19 2.79 3.39
CA TRP A 49 5.52 2.36 2.97
C TRP A 49 5.98 3.10 1.69
N ILE A 50 5.13 3.20 0.66
CA ILE A 50 5.43 3.94 -0.58
C ILE A 50 5.66 5.42 -0.32
N ALA A 51 4.91 5.99 0.63
CA ALA A 51 5.08 7.38 1.07
C ALA A 51 6.33 7.64 1.91
N GLY A 52 7.07 6.60 2.32
CA GLY A 52 8.20 6.72 3.23
C GLY A 52 7.81 7.12 4.66
N ILE A 53 6.54 6.93 5.05
CA ILE A 53 6.06 7.18 6.42
C ILE A 53 6.53 6.08 7.37
N THR A 54 6.57 4.84 6.88
CA THR A 54 7.16 3.71 7.59
C THR A 54 8.26 3.06 6.74
N GLY A 55 9.24 2.47 7.42
CA GLY A 55 10.21 1.56 6.81
C GLY A 55 9.76 0.10 6.84
N ASP A 56 8.63 -0.23 7.48
CA ASP A 56 8.19 -1.63 7.59
C ASP A 56 7.60 -2.10 6.26
N HIS A 57 8.11 -3.21 5.73
CA HIS A 57 7.67 -3.73 4.44
C HIS A 57 6.29 -4.40 4.59
N PRO A 58 5.32 -4.20 3.67
CA PRO A 58 3.93 -4.60 3.89
C PRO A 58 3.63 -6.11 3.72
N ILE A 59 4.63 -6.96 3.47
CA ILE A 59 4.45 -8.39 3.12
C ILE A 59 5.52 -9.26 3.76
N ARG A 60 6.79 -8.82 3.74
CA ARG A 60 7.89 -9.52 4.40
C ARG A 60 8.14 -8.91 5.77
N ASP A 61 8.64 -9.73 6.70
CA ASP A 61 9.13 -9.21 7.97
C ASP A 61 10.41 -8.39 7.77
N GLY A 62 10.45 -7.22 8.41
CA GLY A 62 11.63 -6.37 8.47
C GLY A 62 11.45 -5.00 7.83
N ARG A 63 12.50 -4.18 7.99
CA ARG A 63 12.52 -2.80 7.51
C ARG A 63 13.24 -2.70 6.17
N GLU A 64 12.61 -2.04 5.21
CA GLU A 64 13.14 -1.72 3.90
C GLU A 64 12.55 -0.40 3.40
N PRO A 65 13.33 0.57 2.92
CA PRO A 65 12.78 1.75 2.26
C PRO A 65 12.17 1.39 0.90
N CYS A 66 11.10 2.08 0.51
CA CYS A 66 10.45 1.86 -0.78
C CYS A 66 11.31 2.38 -1.96
N THR A 67 11.96 1.47 -2.69
CA THR A 67 12.65 1.73 -3.98
C THR A 67 11.81 1.27 -5.17
N VAL A 68 12.24 1.53 -6.42
CA VAL A 68 11.55 1.00 -7.62
C VAL A 68 11.58 -0.53 -7.60
N GLU A 69 12.77 -1.11 -7.43
CA GLU A 69 12.93 -2.58 -7.37
C GLU A 69 12.21 -3.16 -6.15
N GLY A 70 12.19 -2.43 -5.03
CA GLY A 70 11.44 -2.82 -3.84
C GLY A 70 9.96 -2.94 -4.11
N MET A 71 9.35 -2.00 -4.86
CA MET A 71 7.93 -2.09 -5.22
C MET A 71 7.65 -3.28 -6.15
N GLU A 72 8.52 -3.57 -7.11
CA GLU A 72 8.38 -4.73 -8.00
C GLU A 72 8.46 -6.05 -7.22
N SER A 73 9.45 -6.16 -6.32
CA SER A 73 9.59 -7.29 -5.41
C SER A 73 8.37 -7.44 -4.50
N CYS A 74 7.87 -6.32 -3.95
CA CYS A 74 6.67 -6.30 -3.12
C CYS A 74 5.43 -6.78 -3.88
N GLN A 75 5.25 -6.37 -5.15
CA GLN A 75 4.17 -6.84 -6.01
C GLN A 75 4.27 -8.35 -6.23
N MET A 76 5.45 -8.86 -6.59
CA MET A 76 5.67 -10.30 -6.81
C MET A 76 5.36 -11.12 -5.56
N LEU A 77 5.79 -10.67 -4.37
CA LEU A 77 5.52 -11.36 -3.11
C LEU A 77 4.03 -11.33 -2.76
N ALA A 78 3.36 -10.19 -2.97
CA ALA A 78 1.91 -10.08 -2.76
C ALA A 78 1.14 -11.01 -3.71
N ASP A 79 1.50 -11.03 -4.99
CA ASP A 79 0.89 -11.92 -5.99
C ASP A 79 1.14 -13.40 -5.66
N ALA A 80 2.35 -13.75 -5.18
CA ALA A 80 2.65 -15.10 -4.73
C ALA A 80 1.71 -15.54 -3.60
N VAL A 81 1.41 -14.68 -2.63
CA VAL A 81 0.40 -14.96 -1.58
C VAL A 81 -1.00 -15.05 -2.18
N VAL A 82 -1.40 -14.13 -3.04
CA VAL A 82 -2.75 -14.10 -3.66
C VAL A 82 -3.02 -15.37 -4.46
N TYR A 83 -2.03 -15.86 -5.21
CA TYR A 83 -2.15 -17.04 -6.06
C TYR A 83 -1.67 -18.33 -5.39
N GLU A 84 -1.41 -18.31 -4.08
CA GLU A 84 -1.01 -19.47 -3.28
C GLU A 84 0.21 -20.21 -3.87
N MET A 85 1.19 -19.46 -4.36
CA MET A 85 2.39 -20.02 -4.97
C MET A 85 3.24 -20.78 -3.93
N PRO A 86 3.98 -21.84 -4.31
CA PRO A 86 4.75 -22.65 -3.38
C PRO A 86 5.82 -21.91 -2.56
N HIS A 87 6.25 -20.73 -3.03
CA HIS A 87 7.29 -19.89 -2.41
C HIS A 87 6.70 -18.63 -1.77
N ALA A 88 5.37 -18.56 -1.60
CA ALA A 88 4.70 -17.43 -1.00
C ALA A 88 5.12 -17.24 0.48
N PRO A 89 5.31 -16.00 0.94
CA PRO A 89 5.45 -15.70 2.36
C PRO A 89 4.32 -16.32 3.20
N SER A 90 4.69 -17.07 4.23
CA SER A 90 3.74 -17.74 5.11
C SER A 90 3.14 -16.78 6.14
N GLY A 91 1.89 -17.03 6.57
CA GLY A 91 1.24 -16.27 7.64
C GLY A 91 0.66 -14.92 7.20
N ILE A 92 0.70 -14.60 5.91
CA ILE A 92 0.07 -13.41 5.33
C ILE A 92 -1.35 -13.74 4.87
N ASP A 93 -2.31 -12.92 5.29
CA ASP A 93 -3.70 -13.03 4.87
C ASP A 93 -3.86 -12.68 3.37
N GLN A 94 -4.61 -13.50 2.63
CA GLN A 94 -4.77 -13.34 1.18
C GLN A 94 -5.44 -12.00 0.81
N ARG A 95 -6.41 -11.52 1.61
CA ARG A 95 -7.07 -10.23 1.36
C ARG A 95 -6.13 -9.06 1.64
N TRP A 96 -5.31 -9.15 2.67
CA TRP A 96 -4.23 -8.20 2.92
C TRP A 96 -3.29 -8.10 1.72
N ALA A 97 -2.80 -9.24 1.22
CA ALA A 97 -1.92 -9.28 0.06
C ALA A 97 -2.57 -8.68 -1.20
N LEU A 98 -3.86 -8.93 -1.41
CA LEU A 98 -4.62 -8.32 -2.50
C LEU A 98 -4.69 -6.78 -2.38
N GLY A 99 -4.84 -6.26 -1.16
CA GLY A 99 -4.79 -4.82 -0.89
C GLY A 99 -3.44 -4.20 -1.22
N VAL A 100 -2.36 -4.87 -0.82
CA VAL A 100 -0.98 -4.47 -1.15
C VAL A 100 -0.77 -4.45 -2.66
N ALA A 101 -1.09 -5.54 -3.36
CA ALA A 101 -0.99 -5.65 -4.82
C ALA A 101 -1.80 -4.55 -5.53
N GLY A 102 -3.02 -4.28 -5.06
CA GLY A 102 -3.85 -3.20 -5.59
C GLY A 102 -3.21 -1.81 -5.43
N MET A 103 -2.57 -1.55 -4.29
CA MET A 103 -1.92 -0.27 -4.01
C MET A 103 -0.66 -0.08 -4.85
N VAL A 104 0.20 -1.10 -4.94
CA VAL A 104 1.42 -1.06 -5.77
C VAL A 104 1.04 -0.88 -7.26
N SER A 105 0.08 -1.66 -7.76
CA SER A 105 -0.42 -1.54 -9.14
C SER A 105 -0.97 -0.14 -9.45
N TRP A 106 -1.71 0.47 -8.52
CA TRP A 106 -2.17 1.85 -8.69
C TRP A 106 -1.03 2.86 -8.62
N ALA A 107 -0.09 2.71 -7.70
CA ALA A 107 1.04 3.61 -7.52
C ALA A 107 1.97 3.63 -8.75
N HIS A 108 2.16 2.49 -9.43
CA HIS A 108 2.85 2.38 -10.72
C HIS A 108 2.02 2.84 -11.93
N GLY A 109 0.75 3.15 -11.73
CA GLY A 109 -0.16 3.58 -12.78
C GLY A 109 -0.75 2.46 -13.64
N ALA A 110 -0.50 1.19 -13.31
CA ALA A 110 -1.08 0.03 -13.98
C ALA A 110 -2.60 -0.08 -13.71
N ALA A 111 -3.04 0.17 -12.47
CA ALA A 111 -4.46 0.34 -12.15
C ALA A 111 -4.89 1.80 -12.34
N ARG A 112 -6.09 2.06 -12.87
CA ARG A 112 -6.60 3.44 -13.08
C ARG A 112 -7.17 4.09 -11.82
N ARG A 113 -7.71 3.30 -10.89
CA ARG A 113 -8.37 3.78 -9.67
C ARG A 113 -7.58 3.31 -8.43
N PRO A 114 -7.54 4.11 -7.34
CA PRO A 114 -6.94 3.64 -6.10
C PRO A 114 -7.72 2.46 -5.55
N PRO A 115 -7.07 1.50 -4.86
CA PRO A 115 -7.73 0.31 -4.31
C PRO A 115 -8.70 0.67 -3.18
N VAL A 116 -8.40 1.73 -2.43
CA VAL A 116 -9.27 2.29 -1.38
C VAL A 116 -9.67 3.69 -1.81
N SER A 117 -10.97 3.92 -1.97
CA SER A 117 -11.48 5.28 -2.11
C SER A 117 -11.50 5.93 -0.72
N ILE A 118 -10.81 7.05 -0.57
CA ILE A 118 -10.94 7.91 0.62
C ILE A 118 -12.09 8.91 0.38
N ASP A 119 -13.14 8.52 -0.36
CA ASP A 119 -14.33 9.35 -0.48
C ASP A 119 -14.83 9.61 0.93
N SER A 120 -14.61 10.86 1.37
CA SER A 120 -15.26 11.40 2.54
C SER A 120 -16.73 11.22 2.24
N HIS A 121 -17.49 10.62 3.16
CA HIS A 121 -18.91 10.88 3.22
C HIS A 121 -19.09 12.40 3.04
N ARG A 122 -19.57 12.82 1.87
CA ARG A 122 -20.42 13.99 1.79
C ARG A 122 -21.57 13.60 2.70
N ALA A 123 -21.56 14.14 3.91
CA ALA A 123 -22.75 14.23 4.72
C ALA A 123 -23.82 14.83 3.80
N ALA A 124 -24.79 13.99 3.43
CA ALA A 124 -26.06 14.40 2.90
C ALA A 124 -27.05 14.34 4.07
#